data_AF-G1P072-F1
#
_entry.id   AF-G1P072-F1
#
_cell.length_a   1.000
_cell.length_b   1.000
_cell.length_c   1.000
_cell.angle_alpha   90.00
_cell.angle_beta   90.00
_cell.angle_gamma   90.00
#
_symmetry.space_group_name_H-M   'P 1'
#
loop_
_entity.id
_entity.type
_entity.pdbx_description
1 polymer ?
#
loop_
_entity_poly.entity_id
_entity_poly.type
_entity_poly.pdbx_seq_one_letter_code
_entity_poly.pdbx_strand_id
1 'polypeptide(L)'
;LLLAVAAPRTPLLSLLLLRSGFAAMSTAGPLKSVDYEVFGRVQGVCFRMYTEGEAKKIGVVGWVKNTNKGTVTGQVQGPEEKVNSM
;
A
#
# COMPACT_ATOMS: atom_id res chain seq x y z
N LEU A 1 31.35 66.38 2.46
CA LEU A 1 31.38 65.29 1.45
C LEU A 1 31.78 64.02 2.19
N LEU A 2 31.07 62.90 2.30
CA LEU A 2 29.83 62.31 1.79
C LEU A 2 29.26 61.52 3.02
N LEU A 3 27.98 61.58 3.41
CA LEU A 3 26.91 60.63 3.05
C LEU A 3 27.39 59.16 2.97
N ALA A 4 26.78 58.13 3.55
CA ALA A 4 25.54 57.95 4.28
C ALA A 4 25.46 56.45 4.69
N VAL A 5 24.66 56.14 5.71
CA VAL A 5 23.75 54.96 5.74
C VAL A 5 24.36 53.55 5.82
N ALA A 6 24.17 52.88 6.96
CA ALA A 6 23.26 51.72 7.08
C ALA A 6 23.58 50.85 8.32
N ALA A 7 22.75 50.96 9.37
CA ALA A 7 22.37 49.84 10.21
C ALA A 7 20.91 50.09 10.63
N PRO A 8 19.99 49.13 10.45
CA PRO A 8 19.65 48.31 11.61
C PRO A 8 19.28 46.85 11.31
N ARG A 9 19.76 45.95 12.18
CA ARG A 9 19.04 44.83 12.81
C ARG A 9 17.81 44.28 12.07
N THR A 10 17.97 43.17 11.34
CA THR A 10 16.85 42.28 11.01
C THR A 10 16.82 41.09 11.98
N PRO A 11 15.72 40.90 12.73
CA PRO A 11 15.55 39.82 13.68
C PRO A 11 15.09 38.54 12.98
N LEU A 12 15.40 37.41 13.62
CA LEU A 12 14.77 36.09 13.47
C LEU A 12 13.91 35.91 12.21
N LEU A 13 14.48 35.27 11.18
CA LEU A 13 13.64 34.49 10.27
C LEU A 13 12.98 33.41 11.13
N SER A 14 11.74 33.70 11.52
CA SER A 14 10.74 32.74 11.96
C SER A 14 10.73 31.60 10.94
N LEU A 15 11.47 30.53 11.27
CA LEU A 15 11.29 29.24 10.64
C LEU A 15 9.91 28.77 11.08
N LEU A 16 8.90 29.22 10.34
CA LEU A 16 7.57 28.65 10.32
C LEU A 16 7.78 27.19 9.95
N LEU A 17 7.99 26.34 10.96
CA LEU A 17 8.04 24.90 10.83
C LEU A 17 6.73 24.51 10.16
N LEU A 18 6.88 24.17 8.90
CA LEU A 18 5.87 23.72 7.99
C LEU A 18 4.99 22.70 8.70
N ARG A 19 3.76 23.15 8.98
CA ARG A 19 2.52 22.39 8.90
C ARG A 19 2.68 20.88 9.14
N SER A 20 2.17 20.48 10.31
CA SER A 20 1.25 19.34 10.48
C SER A 20 1.03 18.52 9.21
N GLY A 21 1.60 17.33 9.18
CA GLY A 21 1.48 16.45 8.03
C GLY A 21 1.89 15.00 8.26
N PHE A 22 2.00 14.51 9.49
CA PHE A 22 1.76 13.08 9.71
C PHE A 22 0.25 12.90 9.74
N ALA A 23 -0.34 12.83 8.53
CA ALA A 23 -1.70 12.36 8.36
C ALA A 23 -1.79 11.00 9.02
N ALA A 24 -2.74 10.87 9.95
CA ALA A 24 -3.08 9.64 10.62
C ALA A 24 -3.19 8.50 9.59
N MET A 25 -2.48 7.39 9.82
CA MET A 25 -2.74 6.17 9.06
C MET A 25 -4.20 5.75 9.39
N SER A 26 -5.04 5.71 8.36
CA SER A 26 -6.49 5.57 8.46
C SER A 26 -6.94 4.42 9.36
N THR A 27 -8.09 4.65 10.00
CA THR A 27 -9.03 3.68 10.58
C THR A 27 -9.06 2.35 9.82
N ALA A 28 -8.22 1.40 10.21
CA ALA A 28 -8.20 0.09 9.57
C ALA A 28 -9.48 -0.65 9.95
N GLY A 29 -10.38 -0.84 8.97
CA GLY A 29 -11.44 -1.84 9.08
C GLY A 29 -10.86 -3.22 9.41
N PRO A 30 -11.68 -4.16 9.87
CA PRO A 30 -11.21 -5.48 10.30
C PRO A 30 -10.32 -6.14 9.24
N LEU A 31 -9.20 -6.72 9.68
CA LEU A 31 -8.34 -7.52 8.81
C LEU A 31 -8.93 -8.92 8.65
N LYS A 32 -8.88 -9.43 7.43
CA LYS A 32 -9.41 -10.75 7.08
C LYS A 32 -8.30 -11.60 6.47
N SER A 33 -8.30 -12.89 6.80
CA SER A 33 -7.47 -13.92 6.19
C SER A 33 -8.37 -14.99 5.61
N VAL A 34 -8.20 -15.31 4.34
CA VAL A 34 -9.01 -16.31 3.64
C VAL A 34 -8.09 -17.28 2.92
N ASP A 35 -8.27 -18.57 3.19
CA ASP A 35 -7.69 -19.66 2.41
C ASP A 35 -8.63 -20.01 1.26
N TYR A 36 -8.07 -20.27 0.08
CA TYR A 36 -8.84 -20.59 -1.11
C TYR A 36 -8.23 -21.74 -1.91
N GLU A 37 -9.09 -22.44 -2.64
CA GLU A 37 -8.70 -23.43 -3.65
C GLU A 37 -9.54 -23.23 -4.93
N VAL A 38 -8.85 -23.17 -6.06
CA VAL A 38 -9.45 -22.93 -7.38
C VAL A 38 -9.30 -24.19 -8.23
N PHE A 39 -10.43 -24.61 -8.80
CA PHE A 39 -10.57 -25.81 -9.63
C PHE A 39 -10.75 -25.43 -11.11
N GLY A 40 -10.42 -26.35 -12.02
CA GLY A 40 -10.56 -26.17 -13.46
C GLY A 40 -9.23 -25.99 -14.19
N ARG A 41 -9.24 -25.27 -15.32
CA ARG A 41 -8.03 -25.05 -16.14
C ARG A 41 -7.18 -23.90 -15.57
N VAL A 42 -6.46 -24.18 -14.49
CA VAL A 42 -5.69 -23.17 -13.73
C VAL A 42 -4.17 -23.35 -13.81
N GLN A 43 -3.68 -24.50 -14.30
CA GLN A 43 -2.25 -24.74 -14.51
C GLN A 43 -1.87 -24.53 -15.98
N GLY A 44 -0.68 -23.99 -16.22
CA GLY A 44 -0.18 -23.69 -17.58
C GLY A 44 -0.77 -22.43 -18.22
N VAL A 45 -1.54 -21.62 -17.49
CA VAL A 45 -2.24 -20.42 -18.00
C VAL A 45 -1.78 -19.11 -17.36
N CYS A 46 -0.57 -19.09 -16.77
CA CYS A 46 -0.03 -17.92 -16.07
C CYS A 46 -0.88 -17.41 -14.89
N PHE A 47 -1.73 -18.25 -14.31
CA PHE A 47 -2.64 -17.89 -13.21
C PHE A 47 -1.92 -17.19 -12.04
N ARG A 48 -0.80 -17.77 -11.58
CA ARG A 48 -0.01 -17.23 -10.46
C ARG A 48 0.48 -15.79 -10.69
N MET A 49 0.95 -15.49 -11.90
CA MET A 49 1.44 -14.15 -12.26
C MET A 49 0.28 -13.14 -12.27
N TYR A 50 -0.88 -13.55 -12.80
CA TYR A 50 -2.08 -12.72 -12.80
C TYR A 50 -2.56 -12.43 -11.37
N THR A 51 -2.68 -13.47 -10.53
CA THR A 51 -3.09 -13.33 -9.12
C THR A 51 -2.18 -12.39 -8.33
N GLU A 52 -0.86 -12.50 -8.53
CA GLU A 52 0.10 -11.57 -7.91
C GLU A 52 -0.11 -10.12 -8.39
N GLY A 53 -0.34 -9.92 -9.69
CA GLY A 53 -0.64 -8.62 -10.26
C GLY A 53 -1.91 -7.99 -9.69
N GLU A 54 -3.00 -8.74 -9.59
CA GLU A 54 -4.25 -8.26 -8.98
C GLU A 54 -4.10 -7.99 -7.48
N ALA A 55 -3.42 -8.87 -6.74
CA ALA A 55 -3.18 -8.67 -5.32
C ALA A 55 -2.44 -7.35 -5.05
N LYS A 56 -1.46 -7.01 -5.89
CA LYS A 56 -0.73 -5.74 -5.83
C LYS A 56 -1.61 -4.53 -6.17
N LYS A 57 -2.50 -4.63 -7.16
CA LYS A 57 -3.41 -3.55 -7.54
C LYS A 57 -4.43 -3.23 -6.43
N ILE A 58 -5.01 -4.27 -5.84
CA ILE A 58 -5.98 -4.14 -4.74
C ILE A 58 -5.25 -3.73 -3.43
N GLY A 59 -3.99 -4.17 -3.28
CA GLY A 59 -3.17 -3.91 -2.11
C GLY A 59 -3.49 -4.87 -0.96
N VAL A 60 -3.54 -6.16 -1.29
CA VAL A 60 -3.63 -7.29 -0.34
C VAL A 60 -2.35 -8.12 -0.43
N VAL A 61 -2.08 -8.91 0.60
CA VAL A 61 -0.88 -9.77 0.70
C VAL A 61 -1.27 -11.23 0.81
N GLY A 62 -0.36 -12.14 0.47
CA GLY A 62 -0.69 -13.56 0.47
C GLY A 62 0.29 -14.44 -0.31
N TRP A 63 -0.13 -15.67 -0.57
CA TRP A 63 0.62 -16.61 -1.39
C TRP A 63 -0.31 -17.44 -2.29
N VAL A 64 0.27 -17.96 -3.37
CA VAL A 64 -0.43 -18.79 -4.36
C VAL A 64 0.47 -19.94 -4.81
N LYS A 65 -0.08 -21.16 -4.88
CA LYS A 65 0.66 -22.40 -5.15
C LYS A 65 -0.16 -23.37 -6.00
N ASN A 66 0.47 -23.95 -7.02
CA ASN A 66 -0.09 -25.07 -7.76
C ASN A 66 -0.04 -26.35 -6.91
N THR A 67 -1.11 -27.14 -6.93
CA THR A 67 -1.17 -28.44 -6.26
C THR A 67 -0.87 -29.59 -7.24
N ASN A 68 -0.53 -30.75 -6.70
CA ASN A 68 -0.37 -31.97 -7.49
C ASN A 68 -1.71 -32.53 -8.02
N LYS A 69 -2.84 -32.01 -7.54
CA LYS A 69 -4.19 -32.40 -7.98
C LYS A 69 -4.66 -31.63 -9.22
N GLY A 70 -3.81 -30.76 -9.78
CA GLY A 70 -4.18 -29.89 -10.90
C GLY A 70 -4.90 -28.60 -10.49
N THR A 71 -5.04 -28.32 -9.19
CA THR A 71 -5.69 -27.11 -8.65
C THR A 71 -4.65 -26.03 -8.30
N VAL A 72 -5.15 -24.85 -7.91
CA VAL A 72 -4.34 -23.78 -7.32
C VAL A 72 -4.90 -23.47 -5.93
N THR A 73 -4.02 -23.41 -4.93
CA THR A 73 -4.35 -23.05 -3.54
C THR A 73 -3.63 -21.79 -3.15
N GLY A 74 -4.16 -21.08 -2.17
CA GLY A 74 -3.49 -19.90 -1.64
C GLY A 74 -4.15 -19.35 -0.40
N GLN A 75 -3.55 -18.28 0.09
CA GLN A 75 -4.10 -17.47 1.19
C GLN A 75 -4.00 -16.01 0.78
N VAL A 76 -5.03 -15.23 1.14
CA VAL A 76 -5.06 -13.78 0.97
C VAL A 76 -5.39 -13.11 2.30
N GLN A 77 -4.69 -12.02 2.60
CA GLN A 77 -4.83 -11.24 3.82
C GLN A 77 -4.84 -9.74 3.52
N GLY A 78 -5.67 -9.01 4.27
CA GLY A 78 -5.75 -7.56 4.16
C GLY A 78 -7.00 -6.98 4.83
N PRO A 79 -7.25 -5.68 4.66
CA PRO A 79 -8.52 -5.06 5.07
C PRO A 79 -9.71 -5.80 4.45
N GLU A 80 -10.76 -6.03 5.23
CA GLU A 80 -11.92 -6.84 4.81
C GLU A 80 -12.51 -6.38 3.47
N GLU A 81 -12.68 -5.07 3.26
CA GLU A 81 -13.19 -4.50 2.01
C GLU A 81 -12.35 -4.90 0.79
N LYS A 82 -11.02 -4.91 0.98
CA LYS A 82 -10.07 -5.28 -0.07
C LYS A 82 -10.08 -6.78 -0.33
N VAL A 83 -10.13 -7.58 0.73
CA VAL A 83 -10.19 -9.04 0.62
C VAL A 83 -11.49 -9.50 -0.03
N ASN A 84 -12.61 -8.83 0.24
CA ASN A 84 -13.89 -9.12 -0.40
C ASN A 84 -13.96 -8.67 -1.87
N SER A 85 -13.04 -7.80 -2.30
CA SER A 85 -12.93 -7.34 -3.69
C SER A 85 -11.99 -8.19 -4.55
N MET A 86 -11.31 -9.16 -3.94
CA MET A 86 -10.38 -10.11 -4.57
C MET A 86 -11.13 -11.33 -5.10
#